data_AF-A0A349BCX7-F1
#
_entry.id   AF-A0A349BCX7-F1
#
_cell.length_a   1.000
_cell.length_b   1.000
_cell.length_c   1.000
_cell.angle_alpha   90.00
_cell.angle_beta   90.00
_cell.angle_gamma   90.00
#
_symmetry.space_group_name_H-M   'P 1'
#
loop_
_entity.id
_entity.type
_entity.pdbx_description
1 polymer ?
#
loop_
_entity_poly.entity_id
_entity_poly.type
_entity_poly.pdbx_seq_one_letter_code
_entity_poly.pdbx_strand_id
1 'polypeptide(L)'
;MTRSRLLAPLALLLPIALVAGACGGDDDAAGSDGGGDDRLVVVTTVSPITSIAADVIGDLARIQGVVPEGTNSHTFEPSPSVSEVLEGADVVFANGLQLEEPTLALARDVAGDATIVELGDLIVSPDDYLYDFSFPEDEGKPNPHLWTDPTLAKGYARYIADTMSEVDPDNAETYEANRAEFDGIVDELDTALRTALDTVPEDNRKLVTYHDAYAYWAQTYGWTVVGAVQPEDLQRQERVG
;
A
#
# COMPACT_ATOMS: atom_id res chain seq x y z
N MET A 1 -31.96 66.21 -44.82
CA MET A 1 -30.66 65.67 -45.29
C MET A 1 -30.61 64.19 -44.91
N THR A 2 -31.07 63.32 -45.81
CA THR A 2 -30.31 62.21 -46.48
C THR A 2 -29.99 61.04 -45.54
N ARG A 3 -30.86 60.01 -45.43
CA ARG A 3 -30.98 58.76 -46.24
C ARG A 3 -29.74 57.84 -46.25
N SER A 4 -29.84 56.73 -45.48
CA SER A 4 -29.87 55.32 -45.93
C SER A 4 -28.62 54.60 -46.49
N ARG A 5 -28.56 53.28 -46.17
CA ARG A 5 -28.03 52.08 -46.87
C ARG A 5 -26.69 51.53 -46.31
N LEU A 6 -26.60 50.31 -45.72
CA LEU A 6 -26.87 48.91 -46.15
C LEU A 6 -25.75 48.26 -47.00
N LEU A 7 -25.27 47.10 -46.49
CA LEU A 7 -24.74 45.89 -47.17
C LEU A 7 -23.34 46.01 -47.81
N ALA A 8 -22.48 44.99 -47.94
CA ALA A 8 -22.24 43.63 -47.42
C ALA A 8 -20.92 43.17 -48.10
N PRO A 9 -20.23 42.09 -47.67
CA PRO A 9 -18.82 41.83 -48.00
C PRO A 9 -18.61 41.07 -49.32
N LEU A 10 -17.42 41.18 -49.91
CA LEU A 10 -16.96 40.37 -51.05
C LEU A 10 -15.52 39.91 -50.82
N ALA A 11 -15.33 38.59 -50.82
CA ALA A 11 -14.05 37.90 -50.74
C ALA A 11 -13.24 38.01 -52.05
N LEU A 12 -11.91 37.96 -51.96
CA LEU A 12 -11.06 37.52 -53.07
C LEU A 12 -9.71 36.94 -52.60
N LEU A 13 -9.29 35.90 -53.31
CA LEU A 13 -8.19 34.95 -53.09
C LEU A 13 -6.78 35.52 -53.24
N LEU A 14 -5.79 34.82 -52.64
CA LEU A 14 -4.38 34.86 -53.05
C LEU A 14 -3.78 33.41 -53.09
N PRO A 15 -2.96 33.02 -54.08
CA PRO A 15 -2.58 31.62 -54.32
C PRO A 15 -1.13 31.22 -53.97
N ILE A 16 -0.96 29.92 -53.72
CA ILE A 16 0.14 28.96 -54.07
C ILE A 16 1.57 29.22 -53.55
N ALA A 17 2.08 28.24 -52.78
CA ALA A 17 3.42 27.68 -52.96
C ALA A 17 3.39 26.15 -52.76
N LEU A 18 3.74 25.43 -53.82
CA LEU A 18 3.95 23.98 -53.88
C LEU A 18 5.37 23.68 -53.37
N VAL A 19 5.53 22.76 -52.42
CA VAL A 19 6.82 22.10 -52.18
C VAL A 19 6.58 20.59 -52.20
N ALA A 20 7.18 19.94 -53.19
CA ALA A 20 7.27 18.49 -53.31
C ALA A 20 8.55 18.01 -52.62
N GLY A 21 8.43 17.02 -51.75
CA GLY A 21 9.50 16.18 -51.21
C GLY A 21 8.85 14.90 -50.69
N ALA A 22 8.72 13.88 -51.54
CA ALA A 22 9.63 12.73 -51.63
C ALA A 22 9.35 11.70 -50.51
N CYS A 23 8.56 10.68 -50.87
CA CYS A 23 8.43 9.42 -50.14
C CYS A 23 9.75 8.64 -50.20
N GLY A 24 10.08 7.94 -49.11
CA GLY A 24 11.02 6.82 -49.14
C GLY A 24 11.84 6.69 -47.86
N GLY A 25 11.47 5.74 -47.00
CA GLY A 25 12.31 5.30 -45.88
C GLY A 25 11.47 4.81 -44.71
N ASP A 26 11.27 3.48 -44.68
CA ASP A 26 10.82 2.61 -43.59
C ASP A 26 9.88 3.19 -42.52
N ASP A 27 8.63 2.72 -42.56
CA ASP A 27 7.81 2.59 -41.36
C ASP A 27 8.57 1.63 -40.43
N ASP A 28 9.43 2.18 -39.57
CA ASP A 28 9.88 1.53 -38.35
C ASP A 28 8.61 1.26 -37.53
N ALA A 29 8.01 0.10 -37.81
CA ALA A 29 7.19 -0.60 -36.87
C ALA A 29 7.99 -0.63 -35.58
N ALA A 30 7.58 0.20 -34.62
CA ALA A 30 7.98 0.08 -33.24
C ALA A 30 7.71 -1.38 -32.86
N GLY A 31 8.77 -2.19 -32.91
CA GLY A 31 8.77 -3.51 -32.35
C GLY A 31 8.35 -3.31 -30.90
N SER A 32 7.19 -3.85 -30.55
CA SER A 32 6.96 -4.21 -29.16
C SER A 32 8.09 -5.17 -28.83
N ASP A 33 9.13 -4.68 -28.17
CA ASP A 33 10.11 -5.54 -27.55
C ASP A 33 9.32 -6.49 -26.65
N GLY A 34 9.23 -7.75 -27.07
CA GLY A 34 8.89 -8.87 -26.20
C GLY A 34 10.05 -9.19 -25.28
N GLY A 35 10.71 -8.16 -24.74
CA GLY A 35 11.65 -8.28 -23.63
C GLY A 35 10.85 -8.64 -22.40
N GLY A 36 11.31 -9.66 -21.67
CA GLY A 36 10.75 -9.96 -20.36
C GLY A 36 10.78 -8.71 -19.48
N ASP A 37 9.78 -8.57 -18.62
CA ASP A 37 9.82 -7.57 -17.57
C ASP A 37 10.89 -8.02 -16.56
N ASP A 38 12.12 -7.53 -16.73
CA ASP A 38 13.29 -7.89 -15.92
C ASP A 38 13.30 -7.19 -14.54
N ARG A 39 12.22 -6.50 -14.16
CA ARG A 39 12.08 -5.84 -12.85
C ARG A 39 11.98 -6.86 -11.72
N LEU A 40 12.47 -6.47 -10.55
CA LEU A 40 12.29 -7.23 -9.32
C LEU A 40 10.81 -7.54 -9.06
N VAL A 41 10.53 -8.72 -8.52
CA VAL A 41 9.21 -9.13 -8.09
C VAL A 41 9.11 -8.94 -6.58
N VAL A 42 8.30 -7.98 -6.16
CA VAL A 42 8.03 -7.69 -4.76
C VAL A 42 6.64 -8.22 -4.42
N VAL A 43 6.58 -9.18 -3.50
CA VAL A 43 5.33 -9.74 -3.00
C VAL A 43 5.00 -9.14 -1.64
N THR A 44 3.77 -8.71 -1.44
CA THR A 44 3.29 -8.16 -0.16
C THR A 44 2.12 -8.99 0.36
N THR A 45 1.97 -9.10 1.68
CA THR A 45 0.84 -9.84 2.27
C THR A 45 -0.46 -9.05 2.16
N VAL A 46 -0.66 -8.06 3.02
CA VAL A 46 -1.92 -7.31 3.16
C VAL A 46 -1.93 -6.02 2.34
N SER A 47 -3.13 -5.63 1.89
CA SER A 47 -3.34 -4.47 1.02
C SER A 47 -2.73 -3.15 1.53
N PRO A 48 -2.74 -2.82 2.84
CA PRO A 48 -2.06 -1.62 3.35
C PRO A 48 -0.55 -1.64 3.06
N ILE A 49 0.12 -2.78 3.24
CA ILE A 49 1.55 -2.93 2.92
C ILE A 49 1.75 -2.84 1.41
N THR A 50 0.87 -3.44 0.60
CA THR A 50 0.91 -3.29 -0.87
C THR A 50 0.86 -1.84 -1.30
N SER A 51 -0.03 -1.03 -0.68
CA SER A 51 -0.16 0.40 -1.00
C SER A 51 1.10 1.17 -0.61
N ILE A 52 1.62 0.97 0.60
CA ILE A 52 2.83 1.66 1.06
C ILE A 52 4.04 1.25 0.19
N ALA A 53 4.14 -0.03 -0.17
CA ALA A 53 5.17 -0.50 -1.09
C ALA A 53 5.05 0.16 -2.46
N ALA A 54 3.84 0.33 -3.00
CA ALA A 54 3.64 1.01 -4.27
C ALA A 54 4.07 2.49 -4.22
N ASP A 55 3.78 3.20 -3.13
CA ASP A 55 4.19 4.60 -2.96
C ASP A 55 5.72 4.74 -2.87
N VAL A 56 6.41 3.81 -2.19
CA VAL A 56 7.87 3.86 -2.00
C VAL A 56 8.63 3.35 -3.21
N ILE A 57 8.22 2.23 -3.79
CA ILE A 57 8.96 1.52 -4.84
C ILE A 57 8.62 2.09 -6.23
N GLY A 58 7.40 2.56 -6.43
CA GLY A 58 6.92 3.04 -7.72
C GLY A 58 7.03 1.98 -8.83
N ASP A 59 7.38 2.42 -10.03
CA ASP A 59 7.46 1.56 -11.22
C ASP A 59 8.75 0.72 -11.31
N LEU A 60 9.65 0.81 -10.32
CA LEU A 60 10.96 0.16 -10.34
C LEU A 60 10.89 -1.36 -10.09
N ALA A 61 9.82 -1.83 -9.47
CA ALA A 61 9.56 -3.27 -9.26
C ALA A 61 8.13 -3.64 -9.65
N ARG A 62 7.90 -4.92 -9.92
CA ARG A 62 6.56 -5.49 -10.04
C ARG A 62 6.05 -5.86 -8.65
N ILE A 63 5.04 -5.14 -8.17
CA ILE A 63 4.47 -5.34 -6.83
C ILE A 63 3.20 -6.18 -6.94
N GLN A 64 3.10 -7.23 -6.12
CA GLN A 64 1.94 -8.12 -6.10
C GLN A 64 1.50 -8.45 -4.66
N GLY A 65 0.31 -7.98 -4.29
CA GLY A 65 -0.34 -8.36 -3.04
C GLY A 65 -0.99 -9.74 -3.12
N VAL A 66 -0.80 -10.59 -2.11
CA VAL A 66 -1.34 -11.97 -2.11
C VAL A 66 -2.61 -12.14 -1.28
N VAL A 67 -2.85 -11.30 -0.26
CA VAL A 67 -4.13 -11.27 0.46
C VAL A 67 -5.09 -10.33 -0.28
N PRO A 68 -6.23 -10.82 -0.80
CA PRO A 68 -7.17 -9.98 -1.52
C PRO A 68 -7.81 -8.91 -0.64
N GLU A 69 -8.07 -7.74 -1.21
CA GLU A 69 -8.78 -6.65 -0.55
C GLU A 69 -10.12 -7.12 0.06
N GLY A 70 -10.39 -6.68 1.29
CA GLY A 70 -11.61 -7.05 2.02
C GLY A 70 -11.60 -8.45 2.63
N THR A 71 -10.53 -9.23 2.46
CA THR A 71 -10.38 -10.53 3.12
C THR A 71 -9.81 -10.37 4.53
N ASN A 72 -10.25 -11.19 5.48
CA ASN A 72 -9.64 -11.26 6.80
C ASN A 72 -8.28 -11.96 6.71
N SER A 73 -7.18 -11.22 6.92
CA SER A 73 -5.83 -11.74 6.84
C SER A 73 -5.47 -12.70 7.98
N HIS A 74 -6.10 -12.58 9.15
CA HIS A 74 -5.87 -13.47 10.30
C HIS A 74 -6.22 -14.93 9.99
N THR A 75 -7.17 -15.14 9.09
CA THR A 75 -7.69 -16.47 8.72
C THR A 75 -7.44 -16.79 7.25
N PHE A 76 -6.59 -16.03 6.58
CA PHE A 76 -6.33 -16.23 5.16
C PHE A 76 -5.45 -17.45 4.94
N GLU A 77 -5.96 -18.40 4.15
CA GLU A 77 -5.24 -19.58 3.71
C GLU A 77 -4.73 -19.36 2.27
N PRO A 78 -3.41 -19.36 2.03
CA PRO A 78 -2.88 -19.10 0.70
C PRO A 78 -3.25 -20.23 -0.27
N SER A 79 -3.71 -19.86 -1.47
CA SER A 79 -4.04 -20.81 -2.52
C SER A 79 -2.78 -21.30 -3.27
N PRO A 80 -2.86 -22.36 -4.08
CA PRO A 80 -1.74 -22.77 -4.94
C PRO A 80 -1.23 -21.67 -5.86
N SER A 81 -2.09 -20.78 -6.34
CA SER A 81 -1.68 -19.62 -7.14
C SER A 81 -0.86 -18.61 -6.35
N VAL A 82 -1.04 -18.52 -5.02
CA VAL A 82 -0.17 -17.71 -4.16
C VAL A 82 1.21 -18.35 -4.03
N SER A 83 1.31 -19.68 -3.99
CA SER A 83 2.60 -20.39 -4.03
C SER A 83 3.39 -20.04 -5.28
N GLU A 84 2.76 -20.10 -6.46
CA GLU A 84 3.40 -19.75 -7.74
C GLU A 84 3.92 -18.31 -7.76
N VAL A 85 3.22 -17.38 -7.11
CA VAL A 85 3.64 -15.98 -7.00
C VAL A 85 4.82 -15.84 -6.06
N LEU A 86 4.81 -16.52 -4.92
CA LEU A 86 5.88 -16.51 -3.92
C LEU A 86 7.16 -17.17 -4.44
N GLU A 87 7.05 -18.25 -5.23
CA GLU A 87 8.19 -18.93 -5.87
C GLU A 87 8.99 -18.01 -6.79
N GLY A 88 8.34 -17.00 -7.39
CA GLY A 88 8.98 -16.03 -8.26
C GLY A 88 9.31 -14.70 -7.59
N ALA A 89 9.23 -14.61 -6.26
CA ALA A 89 9.51 -13.37 -5.54
C ALA A 89 11.02 -13.15 -5.36
N ASP A 90 11.46 -11.90 -5.48
CA ASP A 90 12.80 -11.47 -5.06
C ASP A 90 12.76 -10.90 -3.62
N VAL A 91 11.64 -10.28 -3.26
CA VAL A 91 11.39 -9.72 -1.91
C VAL A 91 9.96 -10.05 -1.49
N VAL A 92 9.78 -10.42 -0.22
CA VAL A 92 8.47 -10.61 0.41
C VAL A 92 8.35 -9.70 1.63
N PHE A 93 7.41 -8.76 1.59
CA PHE A 93 7.04 -7.94 2.75
C PHE A 93 5.78 -8.50 3.41
N ALA A 94 5.94 -9.01 4.63
CA ALA A 94 4.85 -9.44 5.50
C ALA A 94 4.66 -8.44 6.64
N ASN A 95 3.48 -8.45 7.28
CA ASN A 95 3.26 -7.59 8.44
C ASN A 95 4.09 -8.05 9.64
N GLY A 96 4.26 -9.35 9.85
CA GLY A 96 4.80 -9.85 11.11
C GLY A 96 3.76 -9.74 12.23
N LEU A 97 4.22 -9.74 13.48
CA LEU A 97 3.38 -9.71 14.68
C LEU A 97 2.33 -10.85 14.71
N GLN A 98 2.68 -11.99 14.10
CA GLN A 98 1.83 -13.19 13.99
C GLN A 98 0.49 -12.96 13.24
N LEU A 99 0.44 -12.00 12.30
CA LEU A 99 -0.78 -11.72 11.52
C LEU A 99 -1.08 -12.76 10.43
N GLU A 100 -0.15 -12.97 9.48
CA GLU A 100 -0.38 -13.83 8.30
C GLU A 100 0.40 -15.17 8.38
N GLU A 101 0.41 -15.84 9.53
CA GLU A 101 1.26 -17.03 9.78
C GLU A 101 1.23 -18.09 8.65
N PRO A 102 0.06 -18.49 8.09
CA PRO A 102 0.04 -19.48 7.00
C PRO A 102 0.72 -18.98 5.72
N THR A 103 0.54 -17.70 5.37
CA THR A 103 1.14 -17.09 4.18
C THR A 103 2.65 -16.94 4.34
N LEU A 104 3.07 -16.51 5.53
CA LEU A 104 4.49 -16.37 5.85
C LEU A 104 5.21 -17.73 5.93
N ALA A 105 4.56 -18.76 6.46
CA ALA A 105 5.07 -20.12 6.43
C ALA A 105 5.26 -20.62 4.99
N LEU A 106 4.24 -20.43 4.14
CA LEU A 106 4.35 -20.78 2.72
C LEU A 106 5.48 -20.03 2.03
N ALA A 107 5.62 -18.71 2.26
CA ALA A 107 6.69 -17.92 1.68
C ALA A 107 8.08 -18.45 2.06
N ARG A 108 8.29 -18.82 3.34
CA ARG A 108 9.55 -19.41 3.80
C ARG A 108 9.85 -20.78 3.16
N ASP A 109 8.81 -21.53 2.80
CA ASP A 109 8.97 -22.84 2.17
C ASP A 109 9.28 -22.75 0.67
N VAL A 110 8.72 -21.75 -0.04
CA VAL A 110 8.72 -21.74 -1.52
C VAL A 110 9.48 -20.58 -2.16
N ALA A 111 9.73 -19.46 -1.45
CA ALA A 111 10.32 -18.26 -2.04
C ALA A 111 11.85 -18.34 -2.24
N GLY A 112 12.47 -19.50 -1.98
CA GLY A 112 13.89 -19.73 -2.25
C GLY A 112 14.82 -18.73 -1.57
N ASP A 113 15.57 -17.97 -2.37
CA ASP A 113 16.54 -16.97 -1.91
C ASP A 113 15.93 -15.57 -1.71
N ALA A 114 14.60 -15.43 -1.81
CA ALA A 114 13.92 -14.15 -1.62
C ALA A 114 14.22 -13.53 -0.25
N THR A 115 14.34 -12.20 -0.22
CA THR A 115 14.45 -11.48 1.05
C THR A 115 13.07 -11.37 1.69
N ILE A 116 12.85 -12.05 2.83
CA ILE A 116 11.58 -12.00 3.57
C ILE A 116 11.72 -11.05 4.76
N VAL A 117 10.84 -10.05 4.84
CA VAL A 117 10.85 -9.02 5.89
C VAL A 117 9.51 -8.96 6.59
N GLU A 118 9.54 -9.10 7.92
CA GLU A 118 8.38 -8.94 8.82
C GLU A 118 8.39 -7.50 9.35
N LEU A 119 7.69 -6.59 8.66
CA LEU A 119 7.82 -5.15 8.86
C LEU A 119 7.43 -4.69 10.27
N GLY A 120 6.35 -5.20 10.83
CA GLY A 120 5.85 -4.87 12.16
C GLY A 120 6.83 -5.22 13.27
N ASP A 121 7.55 -6.35 13.13
CA ASP A 121 8.57 -6.80 14.10
C ASP A 121 9.79 -5.87 14.13
N LEU A 122 9.98 -5.06 13.08
CA LEU A 122 11.02 -4.02 13.02
C LEU A 122 10.52 -2.67 13.53
N ILE A 123 9.22 -2.41 13.46
CA ILE A 123 8.61 -1.11 13.82
C ILE A 123 8.37 -0.99 15.32
N VAL A 124 7.91 -2.07 15.97
CA VAL A 124 7.56 -2.06 17.39
C VAL A 124 8.30 -3.17 18.13
N SER A 125 8.85 -2.83 19.30
CA SER A 125 9.55 -3.80 20.14
C SER A 125 8.56 -4.55 21.05
N PRO A 126 8.91 -5.75 21.56
CA PRO A 126 8.04 -6.49 22.48
C PRO A 126 7.59 -5.71 23.72
N ASP A 127 8.40 -4.78 24.20
CA ASP A 127 8.06 -3.94 25.37
C ASP A 127 6.97 -2.90 25.05
N ASP A 128 6.74 -2.62 23.76
CA ASP A 128 5.77 -1.64 23.26
C ASP A 128 4.52 -2.30 22.65
N TYR A 129 4.42 -3.64 22.73
CA TYR A 129 3.27 -4.38 22.23
C TYR A 129 1.98 -3.98 22.95
N LEU A 130 0.93 -3.75 22.17
CA LEU A 130 -0.41 -3.52 22.70
C LEU A 130 -1.25 -4.80 22.66
N TYR A 131 -1.89 -5.06 23.79
CA TYR A 131 -2.84 -6.14 24.00
C TYR A 131 -4.20 -5.54 24.38
N ASP A 132 -5.29 -6.15 23.91
CA ASP A 132 -6.65 -5.68 24.10
C ASP A 132 -7.64 -6.86 24.21
N PHE A 133 -8.94 -6.61 24.06
CA PHE A 133 -9.96 -7.64 24.22
C PHE A 133 -9.98 -8.66 23.08
N SER A 134 -9.45 -8.32 21.90
CA SER A 134 -9.32 -9.25 20.77
C SER A 134 -7.93 -9.89 20.68
N PHE A 135 -6.92 -9.25 21.29
CA PHE A 135 -5.54 -9.69 21.36
C PHE A 135 -5.08 -9.75 22.83
N PRO A 136 -5.55 -10.74 23.62
CA PRO A 136 -5.24 -10.79 25.04
C PRO A 136 -3.79 -11.23 25.29
N GLU A 137 -3.16 -10.65 26.33
CA GLU A 137 -1.74 -10.86 26.65
C GLU A 137 -1.40 -12.33 26.94
N ASP A 138 -2.32 -13.09 27.54
CA ASP A 138 -2.11 -14.50 27.86
C ASP A 138 -2.08 -15.44 26.64
N GLU A 139 -2.59 -14.98 25.49
CA GLU A 139 -2.44 -15.67 24.20
C GLU A 139 -1.09 -15.38 23.54
N GLY A 140 -0.34 -14.37 24.01
CA GLY A 140 1.01 -14.04 23.53
C GLY A 140 1.06 -13.45 22.11
N LYS A 141 -0.09 -13.08 21.54
CA LYS A 141 -0.21 -12.46 20.22
C LYS A 141 -0.56 -10.97 20.38
N PRO A 142 0.35 -10.03 20.08
CA PRO A 142 0.07 -8.61 20.20
C PRO A 142 -0.92 -8.18 19.11
N ASN A 143 -1.55 -7.02 19.28
CA ASN A 143 -2.33 -6.41 18.21
C ASN A 143 -1.39 -6.09 17.02
N PRO A 144 -1.64 -6.62 15.81
CA PRO A 144 -0.70 -6.48 14.69
C PRO A 144 -0.94 -5.24 13.80
N HIS A 145 -1.98 -4.45 14.06
CA HIS A 145 -2.53 -3.48 13.11
C HIS A 145 -1.84 -2.10 13.19
N LEU A 146 -0.51 -2.07 13.10
CA LEU A 146 0.26 -0.83 13.26
C LEU A 146 -0.08 0.21 12.18
N TRP A 147 -0.36 -0.23 10.94
CA TRP A 147 -0.65 0.65 9.80
C TRP A 147 -1.88 1.56 9.98
N THR A 148 -2.75 1.28 10.96
CA THR A 148 -3.89 2.14 11.27
C THR A 148 -3.49 3.43 11.97
N ASP A 149 -2.30 3.45 12.58
CA ASP A 149 -1.66 4.66 13.08
C ASP A 149 -0.75 5.23 11.97
N PRO A 150 -1.07 6.42 11.41
CA PRO A 150 -0.24 7.05 10.39
C PRO A 150 1.22 7.22 10.84
N THR A 151 1.46 7.50 12.12
CA THR A 151 2.81 7.73 12.62
C THR A 151 3.67 6.47 12.57
N LEU A 152 3.06 5.28 12.75
CA LEU A 152 3.71 3.99 12.59
C LEU A 152 3.79 3.55 11.12
N ALA A 153 2.90 4.03 10.25
CA ALA A 153 2.96 3.77 8.80
C ALA A 153 4.28 4.25 8.17
N LYS A 154 4.89 5.33 8.70
CA LYS A 154 6.25 5.77 8.30
C LYS A 154 7.31 4.70 8.51
N GLY A 155 7.15 3.87 9.53
CA GLY A 155 8.01 2.73 9.81
C GLY A 155 7.99 1.71 8.66
N TYR A 156 6.81 1.37 8.14
CA TYR A 156 6.68 0.48 6.99
C TYR A 156 7.38 1.07 5.77
N ALA A 157 7.09 2.33 5.44
CA ALA A 157 7.70 3.00 4.29
C ALA A 157 9.22 3.03 4.38
N ARG A 158 9.75 3.29 5.59
CA ARG A 158 11.19 3.23 5.86
C ARG A 158 11.78 1.85 5.63
N TYR A 159 11.27 0.81 6.28
CA TYR A 159 11.86 -0.51 6.14
C TYR A 159 11.71 -1.09 4.74
N ILE A 160 10.67 -0.70 4.00
CA ILE A 160 10.55 -1.00 2.57
C ILE A 160 11.66 -0.29 1.78
N ALA A 161 11.85 1.02 1.96
CA ALA A 161 12.90 1.77 1.25
C ALA A 161 14.31 1.25 1.59
N ASP A 162 14.57 0.98 2.86
CA ASP A 162 15.85 0.43 3.34
C ASP A 162 16.12 -0.93 2.68
N THR A 163 15.15 -1.85 2.74
CA THR A 163 15.26 -3.19 2.11
C THR A 163 15.47 -3.09 0.61
N MET A 164 14.68 -2.26 -0.08
CA MET A 164 14.77 -2.10 -1.52
C MET A 164 16.10 -1.48 -1.95
N SER A 165 16.64 -0.57 -1.17
CA SER A 165 17.98 0.01 -1.39
C SER A 165 19.10 -1.00 -1.20
N GLU A 166 18.92 -2.03 -0.37
CA GLU A 166 19.89 -3.12 -0.20
C GLU A 166 19.86 -4.10 -1.37
N VAL A 167 18.67 -4.45 -1.88
CA VAL A 167 18.52 -5.41 -3.00
C VAL A 167 18.73 -4.76 -4.38
N ASP A 168 18.42 -3.47 -4.52
CA ASP A 168 18.55 -2.68 -5.74
C ASP A 168 19.24 -1.32 -5.46
N PRO A 169 20.56 -1.34 -5.19
CA PRO A 169 21.30 -0.16 -4.76
C PRO A 169 21.40 0.94 -5.82
N ASP A 170 21.24 0.59 -7.11
CA ASP A 170 21.28 1.56 -8.21
C ASP A 170 20.07 2.53 -8.15
N ASN A 171 18.97 2.11 -7.51
CA ASN A 171 17.74 2.89 -7.36
C ASN A 171 17.52 3.45 -5.94
N ALA A 172 18.48 3.28 -5.03
CA ALA A 172 18.37 3.69 -3.61
C ALA A 172 17.95 5.15 -3.41
N GLU A 173 18.48 6.08 -4.20
CA GLU A 173 18.12 7.51 -4.12
C GLU A 173 16.65 7.75 -4.45
N THR A 174 16.06 6.96 -5.35
CA THR A 174 14.64 7.05 -5.73
C THR A 174 13.75 6.54 -4.61
N TYR A 175 14.08 5.39 -4.01
CA TYR A 175 13.31 4.85 -2.88
C TYR A 175 13.30 5.81 -1.69
N GLU A 176 14.44 6.42 -1.37
CA GLU A 176 14.53 7.41 -0.29
C GLU A 176 13.73 8.68 -0.60
N ALA A 177 13.77 9.16 -1.86
CA ALA A 177 12.98 10.32 -2.26
C ALA A 177 11.47 10.05 -2.16
N ASN A 178 11.01 8.89 -2.63
CA ASN A 178 9.61 8.48 -2.55
C ASN A 178 9.16 8.28 -1.10
N ARG A 179 10.00 7.65 -0.26
CA ARG A 179 9.78 7.53 1.19
C ARG A 179 9.60 8.91 1.83
N ALA A 180 10.44 9.88 1.49
CA ALA A 180 10.34 11.24 2.03
C ALA A 180 9.05 11.95 1.60
N GLU A 181 8.56 11.71 0.38
CA GLU A 181 7.25 12.19 -0.07
C GLU A 181 6.11 11.54 0.73
N PHE A 182 6.14 10.22 0.89
CA PHE A 182 5.17 9.48 1.71
C PHE A 182 5.16 10.01 3.17
N ASP A 183 6.33 10.20 3.77
CA ASP A 183 6.48 10.77 5.11
C ASP A 183 5.81 12.14 5.23
N GLY A 184 5.92 12.99 4.18
CA GLY A 184 5.26 14.28 4.12
C GLY A 184 3.73 14.18 4.12
N ILE A 185 3.17 13.25 3.34
CA ILE A 185 1.73 12.99 3.30
C ILE A 185 1.24 12.52 4.67
N VAL A 186 1.99 11.64 5.33
CA VAL A 186 1.67 11.16 6.67
C VAL A 186 1.71 12.29 7.71
N ASP A 187 2.71 13.17 7.67
CA ASP A 187 2.83 14.29 8.60
C ASP A 187 1.67 15.28 8.45
N GLU A 188 1.20 15.52 7.22
CA GLU A 188 -0.01 16.29 6.95
C GLU A 188 -1.26 15.61 7.51
N LEU A 189 -1.38 14.28 7.34
CA LEU A 189 -2.50 13.50 7.87
C LEU A 189 -2.52 13.48 9.41
N ASP A 190 -1.39 13.24 10.08
CA ASP A 190 -1.30 13.28 11.55
C ASP A 190 -1.73 14.66 12.07
N THR A 191 -1.25 15.74 11.45
CA THR A 191 -1.63 17.11 11.82
C THR A 191 -3.14 17.34 11.66
N ALA A 192 -3.71 16.88 10.54
CA ALA A 192 -5.14 17.00 10.28
C ALA A 192 -5.98 16.17 11.27
N LEU A 193 -5.55 14.94 11.58
CA LEU A 193 -6.20 14.08 12.56
C LEU A 193 -6.18 14.70 13.95
N ARG A 194 -5.04 15.17 14.44
CA ARG A 194 -4.96 15.85 15.75
C ARG A 194 -5.91 17.04 15.81
N THR A 195 -5.88 17.89 14.79
CA THR A 195 -6.77 19.06 14.69
C THR A 195 -8.25 18.67 14.75
N ALA A 196 -8.65 17.64 14.01
CA ALA A 196 -10.03 17.18 13.97
C ALA A 196 -10.46 16.52 15.30
N LEU A 197 -9.62 15.64 15.85
CA LEU A 197 -9.94 14.86 17.05
C LEU A 197 -9.94 15.72 18.31
N ASP A 198 -9.16 16.81 18.35
CA ASP A 198 -9.19 17.78 19.44
C ASP A 198 -10.51 18.55 19.57
N THR A 199 -11.37 18.50 18.55
CA THR A 199 -12.73 19.04 18.64
C THR A 199 -13.66 18.16 19.49
N VAL A 200 -13.26 16.91 19.80
CA VAL A 200 -14.03 15.96 20.60
C VAL A 200 -13.58 16.02 22.07
N PRO A 201 -14.48 16.32 23.03
CA PRO A 201 -14.16 16.27 24.46
C PRO A 201 -13.62 14.90 24.88
N GLU A 202 -12.63 14.87 25.77
CA GLU A 202 -11.96 13.64 26.21
C GLU A 202 -12.93 12.55 26.69
N ASP A 203 -13.96 12.91 27.47
CA ASP A 203 -14.99 11.97 27.96
C ASP A 203 -15.77 11.25 26.85
N ASN A 204 -15.77 11.81 25.63
CA ASN A 204 -16.45 11.30 24.45
C ASN A 204 -15.52 10.56 23.48
N ARG A 205 -14.20 10.46 23.77
CA ARG A 205 -13.21 9.81 22.88
C ARG A 205 -13.24 8.28 23.03
N LYS A 206 -14.42 7.69 22.76
CA LYS A 206 -14.68 6.25 22.81
C LYS A 206 -14.99 5.75 21.41
N LEU A 207 -14.33 4.67 21.01
CA LEU A 207 -14.41 4.11 19.67
C LEU A 207 -15.05 2.72 19.70
N VAL A 208 -16.05 2.49 18.85
CA VAL A 208 -16.57 1.16 18.51
C VAL A 208 -16.29 0.93 17.03
N THR A 209 -15.58 -0.14 16.70
CA THR A 209 -15.17 -0.45 15.33
C THR A 209 -15.80 -1.75 14.83
N TYR A 210 -15.59 -2.06 13.54
CA TYR A 210 -15.92 -3.38 13.00
C TYR A 210 -14.89 -4.43 13.45
N HIS A 211 -13.60 -4.14 13.27
CA HIS A 211 -12.49 -4.99 13.70
C HIS A 211 -11.65 -4.25 14.75
N ASP A 212 -11.07 -4.98 15.69
CA ASP A 212 -10.22 -4.41 16.74
C ASP A 212 -8.80 -4.13 16.22
N ALA A 213 -8.70 -3.12 15.36
CA ALA A 213 -7.49 -2.78 14.61
C ALA A 213 -6.86 -1.45 15.02
N TYR A 214 -7.45 -0.73 15.98
CA TYR A 214 -7.12 0.68 16.24
C TYR A 214 -6.40 0.90 17.57
N ALA A 215 -5.79 -0.12 18.17
CA ALA A 215 -5.12 -0.01 19.48
C ALA A 215 -4.00 1.06 19.48
N TYR A 216 -3.09 1.02 18.50
CA TYR A 216 -2.00 1.99 18.38
C TYR A 216 -2.51 3.39 18.03
N TRP A 217 -3.42 3.50 17.07
CA TRP A 217 -4.09 4.76 16.75
C TRP A 217 -4.75 5.37 18.00
N ALA A 218 -5.45 4.56 18.79
CA ALA A 218 -6.13 5.02 19.99
C ALA A 218 -5.12 5.53 21.04
N GLN A 219 -3.98 4.84 21.20
CA GLN A 219 -2.89 5.31 22.06
C GLN A 219 -2.34 6.66 21.59
N THR A 220 -2.04 6.82 20.30
CA THR A 220 -1.41 8.03 19.73
C THR A 220 -2.32 9.25 19.77
N TYR A 221 -3.62 9.08 19.55
CA TYR A 221 -4.59 10.18 19.48
C TYR A 221 -5.44 10.35 20.74
N GLY A 222 -5.19 9.57 21.80
CA GLY A 222 -5.89 9.70 23.08
C GLY A 222 -7.36 9.28 23.02
N TRP A 223 -7.63 8.14 22.39
CA TRP A 223 -8.94 7.49 22.34
C TRP A 223 -8.93 6.17 23.10
N THR A 224 -10.10 5.63 23.39
CA THR A 224 -10.26 4.29 23.95
C THR A 224 -11.14 3.45 23.05
N VAL A 225 -10.64 2.31 22.58
CA VAL A 225 -11.47 1.30 21.92
C VAL A 225 -12.30 0.60 22.98
N VAL A 226 -13.63 0.72 22.88
CA VAL A 226 -14.58 0.16 23.87
C VAL A 226 -15.36 -1.04 23.33
N GLY A 227 -15.11 -1.43 22.09
CA GLY A 227 -15.63 -2.67 21.51
C GLY A 227 -15.38 -2.77 20.01
N ALA A 228 -15.41 -3.99 19.49
CA ALA A 228 -15.41 -4.28 18.06
C ALA A 228 -16.59 -5.21 17.72
N VAL A 229 -17.26 -4.94 16.61
CA VAL A 229 -18.39 -5.75 16.10
C VAL A 229 -17.88 -6.63 14.96
N GLN A 230 -17.25 -7.74 15.33
CA GLN A 230 -16.77 -8.75 14.40
C GLN A 230 -17.86 -9.79 14.17
N PRO A 231 -18.17 -10.19 12.93
CA PRO A 231 -18.95 -11.40 12.70
C PRO A 231 -18.18 -12.57 13.33
N GLU A 232 -18.77 -13.25 14.30
CA GLU A 232 -18.19 -14.49 14.80
C GLU A 232 -18.01 -15.45 13.62
N ASP A 233 -16.82 -16.06 13.51
CA ASP A 233 -16.71 -17.34 12.83
C ASP A 233 -17.70 -18.29 13.52
N LEU A 234 -18.80 -18.59 12.84
CA LEU A 234 -19.86 -19.52 13.28
C LEU A 234 -19.36 -20.93 13.64
N GLN A 235 -18.04 -21.19 13.54
CA GLN A 235 -17.42 -22.46 13.90
C GLN A 235 -17.14 -22.62 15.40
N ARG A 236 -17.14 -21.55 16.22
CA ARG A 236 -16.91 -21.68 17.68
C ARG A 236 -18.14 -22.10 18.50
N GLN A 237 -19.33 -22.17 17.91
CA GLN A 237 -20.55 -22.54 18.65
C GLN A 237 -20.80 -24.06 18.77
N GLU A 238 -19.98 -24.95 18.19
CA GLU A 238 -20.23 -26.40 18.21
C GLU A 238 -19.36 -27.23 19.18
N ARG A 239 -18.67 -26.61 20.16
CA ARG A 239 -18.02 -27.36 21.26
C ARG A 239 -18.50 -26.93 22.64
N VAL A 240 -19.81 -26.96 22.85
CA VAL A 240 -20.39 -27.24 24.17
C VAL A 240 -21.55 -28.21 23.96
N GLY A 241 -21.26 -29.50 24.09
CA GLY A 241 -22.22 -30.61 24.01
C GLY A 241 -21.60 -31.91 24.44
#